data_AF-A0A1F4G6B0-F1
#
_entry.id   AF-A0A1F4G6B0-F1
#
_cell.length_a   1.000
_cell.length_b   1.000
_cell.length_c   1.000
_cell.angle_alpha   90.00
_cell.angle_beta   90.00
_cell.angle_gamma   90.00
#
_symmetry.space_group_name_H-M   'P 1'
#
loop_
_entity.id
_entity.type
_entity.pdbx_description
1 polymer ?
#
loop_
_entity_poly.entity_id
_entity_poly.type
_entity_poly.pdbx_seq_one_letter_code
_entity_poly.pdbx_strand_id
1 'polypeptide(L)'
;IPWEGISDIYREWSFHGGIPETHFSRGWIKGIVPRATPGAPIEDLTRMEAEHPLWDAYWEGKHGRLADIRVPLYVGASWSTQGLHNRGTLEGFRQASSQDKWIEIHGRKEWETYYGREASERQRAFFDYFLKGMENDFRDTPRVRIEVRDRFYQGAVRYENEWPLARTRYTPLYLEGSKGSMSRRAAKKASSVSYDSTATLSAESREGRAMFVHRFDRDTELTGYMKLKLWVSSDAGDDMDLFVGVHKLDRRGAEVHLPDFNHTENGRVASGWLRVSHRELDEKRSTPFQPWLKHERLLKLKAGEIVPVEIEIWPSSTLFRAGESVQVTIQGSEVPRPALMALSAEHTANRYEHTELVNRGRHVIHCGGEHDSHL
;
A
#
# COMPACT_ATOMS: atom_id res chain seq x y z
N ILE A 1 -14.26 -3.03 -18.18
CA ILE A 1 -13.17 -3.77 -17.54
C ILE A 1 -12.13 -2.77 -17.06
N PRO A 2 -12.17 -2.27 -15.81
CA PRO A 2 -11.04 -1.53 -15.25
C PRO A 2 -9.94 -2.52 -14.88
N TRP A 3 -8.84 -2.49 -15.63
CA TRP A 3 -7.65 -3.30 -15.37
C TRP A 3 -6.57 -2.40 -14.81
N GLU A 4 -6.37 -2.45 -13.49
CA GLU A 4 -5.43 -1.64 -12.72
C GLU A 4 -5.61 -0.12 -12.93
N GLY A 5 -6.47 0.51 -12.11
CA GLY A 5 -6.75 1.94 -12.19
C GLY A 5 -6.86 2.62 -10.82
N ILE A 6 -6.43 3.87 -10.74
CA ILE A 6 -6.69 4.72 -9.56
C ILE A 6 -8.14 5.22 -9.55
N SER A 7 -8.63 5.62 -8.39
CA SER A 7 -9.96 6.20 -8.19
C SER A 7 -9.99 7.43 -7.30
N ASP A 8 -8.94 7.64 -6.49
CA ASP A 8 -8.75 8.79 -5.59
C ASP A 8 -7.37 9.40 -5.84
N ILE A 9 -7.32 10.49 -6.61
CA ILE A 9 -6.05 11.12 -7.01
C ILE A 9 -5.25 11.61 -5.80
N TYR A 10 -5.91 12.07 -4.74
CA TYR A 10 -5.20 12.51 -3.54
C TYR A 10 -4.50 11.35 -2.84
N ARG A 11 -5.22 10.25 -2.55
CA ARG A 11 -4.72 9.16 -1.70
C ARG A 11 -3.85 8.13 -2.41
N GLU A 12 -3.87 8.11 -3.75
CA GLU A 12 -3.33 7.00 -4.55
C GLU A 12 -2.29 7.45 -5.58
N TRP A 13 -2.16 8.75 -5.81
CA TRP A 13 -1.31 9.32 -6.86
C TRP A 13 -0.49 10.50 -6.36
N SER A 14 -1.16 11.56 -5.91
CA SER A 14 -0.52 12.81 -5.53
C SER A 14 0.10 12.77 -4.12
N PHE A 15 -0.51 12.02 -3.21
CA PHE A 15 0.00 11.82 -1.85
C PHE A 15 -0.14 10.37 -1.41
N HIS A 16 0.83 9.90 -0.63
CA HIS A 16 0.72 8.66 0.12
C HIS A 16 0.65 8.99 1.61
N GLY A 17 -0.51 8.79 2.23
CA GLY A 17 -0.70 9.10 3.64
C GLY A 17 -0.49 10.59 4.01
N GLY A 18 -0.70 11.50 3.05
CA GLY A 18 -0.44 12.93 3.20
C GLY A 18 1.00 13.37 2.90
N ILE A 19 1.88 12.44 2.53
CA ILE A 19 3.24 12.75 2.05
C ILE A 19 3.18 12.96 0.53
N PRO A 20 3.63 14.11 -0.02
CA PRO A 20 3.62 14.35 -1.46
C PRO A 20 4.46 13.31 -2.21
N GLU A 21 3.89 12.72 -3.27
CA GLU A 21 4.63 11.92 -4.22
C GLU A 21 5.34 12.85 -5.20
N THR A 22 6.67 12.79 -5.24
CA THR A 22 7.51 13.81 -5.86
C THR A 22 8.12 13.41 -7.20
N HIS A 23 7.81 12.20 -7.70
CA HIS A 23 8.57 11.62 -8.80
C HIS A 23 7.69 10.99 -9.89
N PHE A 24 6.97 9.89 -9.63
CA PHE A 24 6.19 9.21 -10.66
C PHE A 24 5.06 10.11 -11.19
N SER A 25 4.27 10.69 -10.29
CA SER A 25 3.15 11.59 -10.57
C SER A 25 3.60 12.78 -11.41
N ARG A 26 4.63 13.49 -10.94
CA ARG A 26 5.20 14.68 -11.57
C ARG A 26 5.87 14.36 -12.90
N GLY A 27 6.58 13.22 -12.98
CA GLY A 27 7.19 12.73 -14.21
C GLY A 27 6.15 12.38 -15.28
N TRP A 28 5.06 11.71 -14.88
CA TRP A 28 3.96 11.37 -15.77
C TRP A 28 3.26 12.62 -16.32
N ILE A 29 2.97 13.62 -15.48
CA ILE A 29 2.37 14.91 -15.90
C ILE A 29 3.29 15.65 -16.87
N LYS A 30 4.59 15.75 -16.56
CA LYS A 30 5.58 16.32 -17.49
C LYS A 30 5.63 15.57 -18.81
N GLY A 31 5.42 14.26 -18.78
CA GLY A 31 5.33 13.41 -19.98
C GLY A 31 4.11 13.69 -20.85
N ILE A 32 3.00 14.19 -20.30
CA ILE A 32 1.80 14.51 -21.09
C ILE A 32 2.01 15.74 -21.95
N VAL A 33 2.68 16.77 -21.43
CA VAL A 33 2.84 18.07 -22.09
C VAL A 33 3.37 17.95 -23.53
N PRO A 34 4.47 17.25 -23.84
CA PRO A 34 4.96 17.13 -25.21
C PRO A 34 4.09 16.24 -26.12
N ARG A 35 3.16 15.47 -25.54
CA ARG A 35 2.26 14.56 -26.26
C ARG A 35 0.87 15.17 -26.51
N ALA A 36 0.56 16.29 -25.85
CA ALA A 36 -0.70 16.97 -25.98
C ALA A 36 -0.82 17.69 -27.33
N THR A 37 -2.06 17.85 -27.81
CA THR A 37 -2.34 18.69 -28.97
C THR A 37 -1.85 20.12 -28.70
N PRO A 38 -1.10 20.76 -29.63
CA PRO A 38 -0.64 22.13 -29.44
C PRO A 38 -1.78 23.08 -29.06
N GLY A 39 -1.63 23.82 -27.97
CA GLY A 39 -2.64 24.75 -27.45
C GLY A 39 -3.75 24.12 -26.61
N ALA A 40 -3.76 22.79 -26.41
CA ALA A 40 -4.69 22.16 -25.47
C ALA A 40 -4.41 22.63 -24.04
N PRO A 41 -5.44 23.00 -23.25
CA PRO A 41 -5.25 23.28 -21.84
C PRO A 41 -4.87 21.99 -21.11
N ILE A 42 -3.76 22.02 -20.38
CA ILE A 42 -3.31 20.93 -19.53
C ILE A 42 -3.34 21.44 -18.10
N GLU A 43 -4.00 20.70 -17.21
CA GLU A 43 -3.99 21.00 -15.79
C GLU A 43 -2.59 20.77 -15.22
N ASP A 44 -2.06 21.77 -14.51
CA ASP A 44 -0.78 21.68 -13.82
C ASP A 44 -0.95 20.96 -12.46
N LEU A 45 -1.12 19.64 -12.50
CA LEU A 45 -1.32 18.84 -11.30
C LEU A 45 -0.14 18.96 -10.30
N THR A 46 1.08 19.20 -10.77
CA THR A 46 2.24 19.42 -9.88
C THR A 46 2.08 20.72 -9.07
N ARG A 47 1.61 21.80 -9.71
CA ARG A 47 1.28 23.03 -8.98
C ARG A 47 0.10 22.82 -8.03
N MET A 48 -0.93 22.09 -8.47
CA MET A 48 -2.12 21.86 -7.66
C MET A 48 -1.84 21.02 -6.41
N GLU A 49 -0.89 20.09 -6.46
CA GLU A 49 -0.36 19.39 -5.28
C GLU A 49 0.18 20.35 -4.21
N ALA A 50 0.90 21.39 -4.62
CA ALA A 50 1.44 22.38 -3.69
C ALA A 50 0.37 23.34 -3.15
N GLU A 51 -0.61 23.71 -3.97
CA GLU A 51 -1.71 24.61 -3.57
C GLU A 51 -2.78 23.90 -2.72
N HIS A 52 -2.93 22.58 -2.89
CA HIS A 52 -3.92 21.75 -2.20
C HIS A 52 -3.27 20.59 -1.43
N PRO A 53 -2.53 20.85 -0.31
CA PRO A 53 -1.83 19.81 0.45
C PRO A 53 -2.76 18.92 1.30
N LEU A 54 -4.01 19.32 1.48
CA LEU A 54 -5.04 18.64 2.28
C LEU A 54 -6.16 18.12 1.38
N TRP A 55 -6.95 17.18 1.87
CA TRP A 55 -8.19 16.79 1.22
C TRP A 55 -9.21 17.94 1.33
N ASP A 56 -9.43 18.62 0.23
CA ASP A 56 -10.35 19.75 0.11
C ASP A 56 -11.26 19.61 -1.13
N ALA A 57 -12.00 20.67 -1.45
CA ALA A 57 -12.95 20.67 -2.56
C ALA A 57 -12.30 20.40 -3.93
N TYR A 58 -11.01 20.73 -4.11
CA TYR A 58 -10.31 20.46 -5.36
C TYR A 58 -10.14 18.96 -5.59
N TRP A 59 -9.67 18.23 -4.56
CA TRP A 59 -9.51 16.79 -4.63
C TRP A 59 -10.83 16.03 -4.61
N GLU A 60 -11.80 16.50 -3.82
CA GLU A 60 -13.15 15.94 -3.82
C GLU A 60 -13.78 16.00 -5.22
N GLY A 61 -13.59 17.12 -5.93
CA GLY A 61 -14.06 17.29 -7.32
C GLY A 61 -13.45 16.31 -8.33
N LYS A 62 -12.36 15.63 -7.98
CA LYS A 62 -11.69 14.61 -8.81
C LYS A 62 -11.96 13.18 -8.37
N HIS A 63 -12.73 12.99 -7.30
CA HIS A 63 -13.09 11.67 -6.80
C HIS A 63 -14.51 11.32 -7.21
N GLY A 64 -14.63 10.41 -8.18
CA GLY A 64 -15.92 9.90 -8.62
C GLY A 64 -16.65 9.13 -7.50
N ARG A 65 -17.97 9.25 -7.44
CA ARG A 65 -18.80 8.45 -6.52
C ARG A 65 -18.84 7.00 -6.99
N LEU A 66 -17.93 6.16 -6.49
CA LEU A 66 -17.81 4.75 -6.89
C LEU A 66 -19.11 3.96 -6.71
N ALA A 67 -19.93 4.30 -5.71
CA ALA A 67 -21.23 3.69 -5.48
C ALA A 67 -22.26 3.92 -6.61
N ASP A 68 -22.06 4.92 -7.47
CA ASP A 68 -22.94 5.17 -8.62
C ASP A 68 -22.71 4.15 -9.76
N ILE A 69 -21.63 3.36 -9.71
CA ILE A 69 -21.30 2.35 -10.72
C ILE A 69 -22.24 1.14 -10.58
N ARG A 70 -23.13 0.97 -11.57
CA ARG A 70 -24.11 -0.14 -11.63
C ARG A 70 -23.92 -1.11 -12.81
N VAL A 71 -23.07 -0.75 -13.77
CA VAL A 71 -22.79 -1.57 -14.97
C VAL A 71 -22.06 -2.86 -14.61
N PRO A 72 -22.19 -3.94 -15.39
CA PRO A 72 -21.39 -5.16 -15.20
C PRO A 72 -19.88 -4.84 -15.17
N LEU A 73 -19.17 -5.47 -14.25
CA LEU A 73 -17.80 -5.13 -13.90
C LEU A 73 -16.91 -6.37 -13.84
N TYR A 74 -15.88 -6.40 -14.68
CA TYR A 74 -14.77 -7.34 -14.56
C TYR A 74 -13.50 -6.55 -14.27
N VAL A 75 -12.92 -6.74 -13.09
CA VAL A 75 -11.80 -5.93 -12.57
C VAL A 75 -10.50 -6.76 -12.60
N GLY A 76 -9.42 -6.19 -13.12
CA GLY A 76 -8.07 -6.72 -12.93
C GLY A 76 -7.32 -5.87 -11.90
N ALA A 77 -6.80 -6.49 -10.84
CA ALA A 77 -6.00 -5.82 -9.81
C ALA A 77 -4.66 -6.54 -9.63
N SER A 78 -3.66 -5.84 -9.09
CA SER A 78 -2.38 -6.48 -8.76
C SER A 78 -1.88 -6.14 -7.37
N TRP A 79 -1.23 -7.12 -6.73
CA TRP A 79 -0.41 -6.93 -5.54
C TRP A 79 0.86 -6.14 -5.82
N SER A 80 1.26 -6.02 -7.10
CA SER A 80 2.52 -5.43 -7.55
C SER A 80 2.44 -3.94 -7.91
N THR A 81 1.29 -3.29 -7.72
CA THR A 81 1.05 -1.88 -8.08
C THR A 81 0.69 -1.03 -6.87
N GLN A 82 1.24 -1.39 -5.70
CA GLN A 82 1.12 -0.61 -4.47
C GLN A 82 1.88 0.71 -4.61
N GLY A 83 1.30 1.81 -4.13
CA GLY A 83 1.73 3.18 -4.44
C GLY A 83 1.21 3.74 -5.77
N LEU A 84 0.27 3.02 -6.43
CA LEU A 84 -0.48 3.52 -7.58
C LEU A 84 -1.87 2.87 -7.67
N HIS A 85 -2.08 1.91 -8.57
CA HIS A 85 -3.40 1.37 -8.94
C HIS A 85 -4.02 0.41 -7.91
N ASN A 86 -3.20 -0.27 -7.08
CA ASN A 86 -3.66 -1.35 -6.20
C ASN A 86 -4.82 -0.94 -5.29
N ARG A 87 -4.69 0.17 -4.55
CA ARG A 87 -5.72 0.64 -3.61
C ARG A 87 -7.01 1.01 -4.34
N GLY A 88 -6.92 1.88 -5.35
CA GLY A 88 -8.09 2.38 -6.08
C GLY A 88 -8.87 1.31 -6.82
N THR A 89 -8.17 0.31 -7.38
CA THR A 89 -8.80 -0.80 -8.07
C THR A 89 -9.64 -1.65 -7.11
N LEU A 90 -9.10 -1.95 -5.93
CA LEU A 90 -9.79 -2.71 -4.89
C LEU A 90 -10.96 -1.93 -4.29
N GLU A 91 -10.80 -0.63 -4.07
CA GLU A 91 -11.88 0.25 -3.61
C GLU A 91 -12.99 0.38 -4.65
N GLY A 92 -12.65 0.51 -5.94
CA GLY A 92 -13.61 0.52 -7.05
C GLY A 92 -14.47 -0.75 -7.06
N PHE A 93 -13.86 -1.93 -6.95
CA PHE A 93 -14.61 -3.19 -6.85
C PHE A 93 -15.50 -3.24 -5.61
N ARG A 94 -14.98 -2.83 -4.45
CA ARG A 94 -15.68 -2.91 -3.17
C ARG A 94 -16.89 -1.97 -3.12
N GLN A 95 -16.71 -0.73 -3.56
CA GLN A 95 -17.71 0.34 -3.44
C GLN A 95 -18.73 0.36 -4.58
N ALA A 96 -18.42 -0.21 -5.75
CA ALA A 96 -19.38 -0.29 -6.85
C ALA A 96 -20.67 -1.04 -6.46
N SER A 97 -21.82 -0.45 -6.81
CA SER A 97 -23.16 -1.01 -6.58
C SER A 97 -23.59 -2.04 -7.64
N SER A 98 -22.71 -2.38 -8.58
CA SER A 98 -22.95 -3.39 -9.61
C SER A 98 -23.30 -4.74 -8.99
N GLN A 99 -24.39 -5.34 -9.46
CA GLN A 99 -24.82 -6.70 -9.08
C GLN A 99 -24.00 -7.78 -9.80
N ASP A 100 -23.44 -7.41 -10.96
CA ASP A 100 -22.66 -8.27 -11.83
C ASP A 100 -21.19 -7.83 -11.76
N LYS A 101 -20.52 -8.10 -10.63
CA LYS A 101 -19.10 -7.78 -10.45
C LYS A 101 -18.22 -9.00 -10.19
N TRP A 102 -17.04 -8.99 -10.79
CA TRP A 102 -15.98 -9.99 -10.63
C TRP A 102 -14.62 -9.28 -10.56
N ILE A 103 -13.67 -9.89 -9.86
CA ILE A 103 -12.30 -9.40 -9.75
C ILE A 103 -11.29 -10.55 -9.86
N GLU A 104 -10.23 -10.33 -10.61
CA GLU A 104 -9.01 -11.13 -10.52
C GLU A 104 -7.85 -10.31 -9.98
N ILE A 105 -7.13 -10.87 -9.02
CA ILE A 105 -6.00 -10.23 -8.36
C ILE A 105 -4.75 -11.08 -8.52
N HIS A 106 -3.74 -10.55 -9.20
CA HIS A 106 -2.48 -11.24 -9.46
C HIS A 106 -1.30 -10.61 -8.72
N GLY A 107 -0.21 -11.35 -8.60
CA GLY A 107 1.07 -10.88 -8.07
C GLY A 107 2.15 -10.72 -9.13
N ARG A 108 1.75 -10.46 -10.38
CA ARG A 108 2.58 -10.45 -11.61
C ARG A 108 2.65 -9.06 -12.23
N LYS A 109 3.50 -8.88 -13.27
CA LYS A 109 3.64 -7.60 -13.99
C LYS A 109 2.32 -7.21 -14.68
N GLU A 110 2.01 -5.92 -14.65
CA GLU A 110 0.72 -5.33 -15.06
C GLU A 110 0.37 -5.65 -16.52
N TRP A 111 1.11 -5.10 -17.47
CA TRP A 111 0.81 -5.26 -18.89
C TRP A 111 1.05 -6.68 -19.40
N GLU A 112 2.04 -7.38 -18.84
CA GLU A 112 2.27 -8.80 -19.15
C GLU A 112 1.02 -9.63 -18.85
N THR A 113 0.37 -9.37 -17.70
CA THR A 113 -0.82 -10.11 -17.32
C THR A 113 -2.03 -9.67 -18.13
N TYR A 114 -2.21 -8.37 -18.37
CA TYR A 114 -3.31 -7.85 -19.20
C TYR A 114 -3.33 -8.48 -20.60
N TYR A 115 -2.17 -8.53 -21.27
CA TYR A 115 -2.01 -9.14 -22.61
C TYR A 115 -1.80 -10.65 -22.59
N GLY A 116 -1.67 -11.26 -21.41
CA GLY A 116 -1.52 -12.69 -21.25
C GLY A 116 -2.75 -13.43 -21.79
N ARG A 117 -2.52 -14.52 -22.53
CA ARG A 117 -3.59 -15.26 -23.22
C ARG A 117 -4.75 -15.62 -22.28
N GLU A 118 -4.46 -16.10 -21.09
CA GLU A 118 -5.50 -16.49 -20.13
C GLU A 118 -6.38 -15.32 -19.68
N ALA A 119 -5.78 -14.16 -19.39
CA ALA A 119 -6.50 -12.96 -19.00
C ALA A 119 -7.32 -12.40 -20.17
N SER A 120 -6.72 -12.32 -21.35
CA SER A 120 -7.41 -11.86 -22.56
C SER A 120 -8.61 -12.76 -22.93
N GLU A 121 -8.51 -14.08 -22.73
CA GLU A 121 -9.63 -15.00 -22.93
C GLU A 121 -10.78 -14.78 -21.93
N ARG A 122 -10.47 -14.49 -20.66
CA ARG A 122 -11.49 -14.11 -19.66
C ARG A 122 -12.15 -12.78 -19.98
N GLN A 123 -11.36 -11.77 -20.39
CA GLN A 123 -11.88 -10.48 -20.84
C GLN A 123 -12.83 -10.65 -22.04
N ARG A 124 -12.44 -11.50 -23.01
CA ARG A 124 -13.29 -11.85 -24.16
C ARG A 124 -14.58 -12.52 -23.73
N ALA A 125 -14.52 -13.53 -22.85
CA ALA A 125 -15.70 -14.22 -22.35
C ALA A 125 -16.70 -13.27 -21.66
N PHE A 126 -16.20 -12.34 -20.83
CA PHE A 126 -17.01 -11.28 -20.21
C PHE A 126 -17.71 -10.42 -21.27
N PHE A 127 -16.99 -9.94 -22.27
CA PHE A 127 -17.56 -9.10 -23.32
C PHE A 127 -18.50 -9.85 -24.25
N ASP A 128 -18.21 -11.10 -24.61
CA ASP A 128 -19.11 -11.94 -25.39
C ASP A 128 -20.46 -12.11 -24.68
N TYR A 129 -20.45 -12.29 -23.36
CA TYR A 129 -21.68 -12.36 -22.56
C TYR A 129 -22.44 -11.03 -22.53
N PHE A 130 -21.81 -9.95 -22.05
CA PHE A 130 -22.53 -8.69 -21.77
C PHE A 130 -22.71 -7.76 -22.97
N LEU A 131 -21.85 -7.82 -23.98
CA LEU A 131 -21.92 -6.93 -25.15
C LEU A 131 -22.55 -7.61 -26.37
N LYS A 132 -22.36 -8.93 -26.54
CA LYS A 132 -22.94 -9.69 -27.66
C LYS A 132 -24.19 -10.50 -27.28
N GLY A 133 -24.49 -10.63 -25.99
CA GLY A 133 -25.60 -11.47 -25.52
C GLY A 133 -25.37 -12.96 -25.78
N MET A 134 -24.12 -13.40 -25.93
CA MET A 134 -23.81 -14.82 -26.11
C MET A 134 -23.97 -15.55 -24.79
N GLU A 135 -24.83 -16.58 -24.76
CA GLU A 135 -24.96 -17.48 -23.61
C GLU A 135 -23.72 -18.38 -23.51
N ASN A 136 -22.66 -17.85 -22.92
CA ASN A 136 -21.48 -18.60 -22.50
C ASN A 136 -21.50 -18.81 -20.97
N ASP A 137 -20.54 -19.59 -20.47
CA ASP A 137 -20.46 -19.96 -19.05
C ASP A 137 -19.79 -18.87 -18.19
N PHE A 138 -19.67 -17.62 -18.66
CA PHE A 138 -18.96 -16.57 -17.91
C PHE A 138 -19.54 -16.36 -16.52
N ARG A 139 -20.86 -16.48 -16.36
CA ARG A 139 -21.53 -16.31 -15.06
C ARG A 139 -21.17 -17.38 -14.03
N ASP A 140 -20.64 -18.52 -14.46
CA ASP A 140 -20.15 -19.58 -13.57
C ASP A 140 -18.75 -19.26 -13.00
N THR A 141 -18.09 -18.21 -13.51
CA THR A 141 -16.81 -17.74 -13.00
C THR A 141 -16.94 -17.32 -11.53
N PRO A 142 -16.08 -17.81 -10.62
CA PRO A 142 -16.06 -17.33 -9.24
C PRO A 142 -15.86 -15.81 -9.17
N ARG A 143 -16.58 -15.15 -8.27
CA ARG A 143 -16.62 -13.69 -8.14
C ARG A 143 -15.24 -13.08 -7.85
N VAL A 144 -14.39 -13.81 -7.14
CA VAL A 144 -13.06 -13.35 -6.75
C VAL A 144 -12.04 -14.44 -7.09
N ARG A 145 -11.01 -14.08 -7.86
CA ARG A 145 -9.82 -14.89 -8.13
C ARG A 145 -8.61 -14.20 -7.52
N ILE A 146 -7.85 -14.89 -6.67
CA ILE A 146 -6.70 -14.33 -5.95
C ILE A 146 -5.47 -15.20 -6.21
N GLU A 147 -4.34 -14.59 -6.54
CA GLU A 147 -3.04 -15.21 -6.36
C GLU A 147 -2.58 -15.08 -4.91
N VAL A 148 -2.27 -16.20 -4.27
CA VAL A 148 -1.53 -16.28 -3.01
C VAL A 148 -0.05 -16.46 -3.34
N ARG A 149 0.73 -15.38 -3.19
CA ARG A 149 2.16 -15.37 -3.56
C ARG A 149 2.98 -16.17 -2.54
N ASP A 150 3.92 -16.98 -3.01
CA ASP A 150 4.94 -17.64 -2.18
C ASP A 150 6.32 -16.98 -2.41
N ARG A 151 6.71 -16.81 -3.68
CA ARG A 151 7.98 -16.17 -4.10
C ARG A 151 7.76 -15.39 -5.40
N PHE A 152 8.80 -14.70 -5.90
CA PHE A 152 8.74 -14.07 -7.22
C PHE A 152 8.23 -15.05 -8.28
N TYR A 153 7.11 -14.70 -8.91
CA TYR A 153 6.45 -15.50 -9.93
C TYR A 153 6.04 -16.93 -9.50
N GLN A 154 5.96 -17.21 -8.20
CA GLN A 154 5.49 -18.49 -7.65
C GLN A 154 4.36 -18.22 -6.67
N GLY A 155 3.21 -18.85 -6.90
CA GLY A 155 2.02 -18.69 -6.08
C GLY A 155 0.93 -19.67 -6.51
N ALA A 156 -0.12 -19.75 -5.72
CA ALA A 156 -1.29 -20.56 -6.01
C ALA A 156 -2.50 -19.66 -6.27
N VAL A 157 -3.35 -20.04 -7.22
CA VAL A 157 -4.64 -19.38 -7.43
C VAL A 157 -5.65 -19.95 -6.45
N ARG A 158 -6.41 -19.06 -5.82
CA ARG A 158 -7.56 -19.40 -4.99
C ARG A 158 -8.78 -18.60 -5.43
N TYR A 159 -9.94 -19.23 -5.38
CA TYR A 159 -11.22 -18.61 -5.69
C TYR A 159 -12.03 -18.34 -4.43
N GLU A 160 -12.77 -17.23 -4.42
CA GLU A 160 -13.54 -16.73 -3.28
C GLU A 160 -14.87 -16.13 -3.74
N ASN A 161 -15.80 -16.00 -2.79
CA ASN A 161 -17.13 -15.44 -3.05
C ASN A 161 -17.17 -13.91 -2.88
N GLU A 162 -16.34 -13.36 -1.99
CA GLU A 162 -16.34 -11.94 -1.68
C GLU A 162 -14.92 -11.39 -1.42
N TRP A 163 -14.78 -10.08 -1.61
CA TRP A 163 -13.62 -9.29 -1.18
C TRP A 163 -14.11 -8.06 -0.41
N PRO A 164 -13.57 -7.75 0.78
CA PRO A 164 -12.58 -8.52 1.56
C PRO A 164 -13.11 -9.92 1.96
N LEU A 165 -12.21 -10.85 2.29
CA LEU A 165 -12.63 -12.22 2.62
C LEU A 165 -13.40 -12.24 3.95
N ALA A 166 -14.64 -12.72 3.98
CA ALA A 166 -15.48 -12.65 5.18
C ALA A 166 -14.93 -13.46 6.36
N ARG A 167 -14.20 -14.54 6.08
CA ARG A 167 -13.58 -15.41 7.10
C ARG A 167 -12.21 -14.93 7.60
N THR A 168 -11.79 -13.71 7.24
CA THR A 168 -10.51 -13.15 7.70
C THR A 168 -10.49 -13.01 9.22
N ARG A 169 -9.44 -13.51 9.85
CA ARG A 169 -9.22 -13.36 11.30
C ARG A 169 -8.09 -12.36 11.56
N TYR A 170 -8.46 -11.09 11.66
CA TYR A 170 -7.53 -10.04 12.04
C TYR A 170 -6.94 -10.33 13.42
N THR A 171 -5.63 -10.58 13.47
CA THR A 171 -4.91 -11.04 14.64
C THR A 171 -3.76 -10.07 14.92
N PRO A 172 -3.80 -9.30 16.01
CA PRO A 172 -2.75 -8.34 16.29
C PRO A 172 -1.42 -9.03 16.58
N LEU A 173 -0.35 -8.49 16.00
CA LEU A 173 1.04 -8.79 16.34
C LEU A 173 1.65 -7.56 17.01
N TYR A 174 1.63 -7.53 18.34
CA TYR A 174 2.14 -6.43 19.15
C TYR A 174 3.66 -6.32 19.05
N LEU A 175 4.15 -5.10 18.84
CA LEU A 175 5.56 -4.79 18.72
C LEU A 175 6.26 -4.84 20.09
N GLU A 176 7.48 -5.37 20.12
CA GLU A 176 8.36 -5.38 21.29
C GLU A 176 9.65 -4.60 20.99
N GLY A 177 9.67 -3.30 21.31
CA GLY A 177 10.77 -2.37 20.99
C GLY A 177 12.15 -2.85 21.46
N SER A 178 12.24 -3.40 22.67
CA SER A 178 13.51 -3.89 23.23
C SER A 178 14.11 -5.12 22.53
N LYS A 179 13.30 -5.87 21.77
CA LYS A 179 13.73 -7.12 21.11
C LYS A 179 13.72 -7.05 19.58
N GLY A 180 13.01 -6.07 19.00
CA GLY A 180 12.77 -6.04 17.56
C GLY A 180 11.94 -7.24 17.10
N SER A 181 10.96 -7.67 17.90
CA SER A 181 10.07 -8.79 17.60
C SER A 181 8.61 -8.39 17.65
N MET A 182 7.72 -9.22 17.11
CA MET A 182 6.27 -9.09 17.32
C MET A 182 5.67 -10.36 17.91
N SER A 183 4.66 -10.20 18.77
CA SER A 183 4.01 -11.27 19.53
C SER A 183 2.49 -11.12 19.52
N ARG A 184 1.77 -12.24 19.64
CA ARG A 184 0.30 -12.25 19.77
C ARG A 184 -0.20 -11.69 21.10
N ARG A 185 0.69 -11.44 22.06
CA ARG A 185 0.36 -10.88 23.37
C ARG A 185 1.14 -9.59 23.58
N ALA A 186 0.44 -8.53 23.95
CA ALA A 186 1.06 -7.25 24.29
C ALA A 186 2.03 -7.43 25.49
N ALA A 187 3.20 -6.80 25.39
CA ALA A 187 4.14 -6.77 26.50
C ALA A 187 3.60 -5.87 27.62
N LYS A 188 3.62 -6.36 28.87
CA LYS A 188 3.20 -5.57 30.03
C LYS A 188 4.17 -4.42 30.36
N LYS A 189 5.45 -4.60 30.06
CA LYS A 189 6.50 -3.61 30.31
C LYS A 189 6.60 -2.67 29.11
N ALA A 190 6.54 -1.37 29.38
CA ALA A 190 6.81 -0.35 28.38
C ALA A 190 8.26 -0.45 27.88
N SER A 191 8.43 -0.25 26.58
CA SER A 191 9.70 -0.17 25.88
C SER A 191 9.57 0.79 24.71
N SER A 192 10.69 1.26 24.19
CA SER A 192 10.70 2.05 22.97
C SER A 192 11.90 1.68 22.12
N VAL A 193 11.80 2.02 20.84
CA VAL A 193 12.91 2.00 19.89
C VAL A 193 12.96 3.36 19.22
N SER A 194 14.17 3.88 18.99
CA SER A 194 14.36 5.12 18.26
C SER A 194 15.27 4.91 17.07
N TYR A 195 15.04 5.68 16.01
CA TYR A 195 15.86 5.69 14.80
C TYR A 195 16.04 7.12 14.29
N ASP A 196 17.15 7.40 13.63
CA ASP A 196 17.38 8.68 12.97
C ASP A 196 16.52 8.77 11.70
N SER A 197 15.55 9.69 11.69
CA SER A 197 14.61 9.85 10.58
C SER A 197 15.24 10.46 9.34
N THR A 198 16.44 11.04 9.48
CA THR A 198 17.18 11.74 8.43
C THR A 198 18.39 10.96 7.90
N ALA A 199 18.68 9.80 8.49
CA ALA A 199 19.83 8.99 8.12
C ALA A 199 19.75 8.53 6.66
N THR A 200 20.85 8.73 5.92
CA THR A 200 21.03 8.11 4.61
C THR A 200 21.16 6.61 4.79
N LEU A 201 20.17 5.87 4.31
CA LEU A 201 20.12 4.43 4.51
C LEU A 201 21.05 3.71 3.52
N SER A 202 22.03 2.99 4.05
CA SER A 202 22.72 1.92 3.33
C SER A 202 22.10 0.56 3.69
N ALA A 203 22.41 -0.49 2.92
CA ALA A 203 22.00 -1.85 3.25
C ALA A 203 22.52 -2.31 4.63
N GLU A 204 23.60 -1.68 5.13
CA GLU A 204 24.31 -2.05 6.36
C GLU A 204 23.88 -1.21 7.57
N SER A 205 23.32 -0.02 7.35
CA SER A 205 22.91 0.88 8.44
C SER A 205 21.58 0.48 9.07
N ARG A 206 21.63 0.18 10.37
CA ARG A 206 20.46 0.00 11.25
C ARG A 206 20.00 1.30 11.90
N GLU A 207 20.80 2.35 11.87
CA GLU A 207 20.55 3.58 12.65
C GLU A 207 19.31 4.35 12.19
N GLY A 208 18.93 4.21 10.91
CA GLY A 208 17.78 4.92 10.32
C GLY A 208 16.47 4.13 10.25
N ARG A 209 16.37 2.96 10.90
CA ARG A 209 15.14 2.15 10.86
C ARG A 209 14.87 1.35 12.14
N ALA A 210 13.59 1.15 12.44
CA ALA A 210 13.12 0.15 13.39
C ALA A 210 12.62 -1.10 12.63
N MET A 211 12.94 -2.29 13.14
CA MET A 211 12.52 -3.55 12.53
C MET A 211 11.93 -4.49 13.57
N PHE A 212 10.82 -5.13 13.21
CA PHE A 212 10.12 -6.07 14.07
C PHE A 212 9.80 -7.35 13.32
N VAL A 213 10.16 -8.50 13.89
CA VAL A 213 10.03 -9.81 13.23
C VAL A 213 9.08 -10.74 13.98
N HIS A 214 8.22 -11.45 13.26
CA HIS A 214 7.45 -12.58 13.76
C HIS A 214 7.68 -13.81 12.89
N ARG A 215 8.12 -14.91 13.50
CA ARG A 215 8.33 -16.20 12.83
C ARG A 215 7.11 -17.09 13.00
N PHE A 216 6.62 -17.64 11.89
CA PHE A 216 5.46 -18.55 11.92
C PHE A 216 5.88 -19.98 12.27
N ASP A 217 5.10 -20.62 13.13
CA ASP A 217 5.26 -22.02 13.54
C ASP A 217 4.58 -23.02 12.59
N ARG A 218 3.68 -22.52 11.75
CA ARG A 218 2.95 -23.27 10.72
C ARG A 218 2.74 -22.41 9.48
N ASP A 219 2.44 -23.06 8.36
CA ASP A 219 2.02 -22.37 7.14
C ASP A 219 0.86 -21.43 7.47
N THR A 220 1.05 -20.15 7.17
CA THR A 220 0.14 -19.05 7.49
C THR A 220 0.01 -18.16 6.27
N GLU A 221 -1.22 -17.97 5.81
CA GLU A 221 -1.52 -17.06 4.73
C GLU A 221 -2.00 -15.72 5.28
N LEU A 222 -1.43 -14.62 4.77
CA LEU A 222 -1.92 -13.27 4.99
C LEU A 222 -2.45 -12.73 3.66
N THR A 223 -3.78 -12.64 3.54
CA THR A 223 -4.47 -12.15 2.35
C THR A 223 -5.53 -11.14 2.73
N GLY A 224 -5.38 -9.91 2.25
CA GLY A 224 -6.26 -8.81 2.61
C GLY A 224 -5.50 -7.53 2.93
N TYR A 225 -6.18 -6.69 3.69
CA TYR A 225 -5.69 -5.43 4.22
C TYR A 225 -4.90 -5.66 5.52
N MET A 226 -3.90 -4.82 5.75
CA MET A 226 -3.18 -4.72 7.02
C MET A 226 -3.20 -3.26 7.48
N LYS A 227 -3.08 -3.05 8.79
CA LYS A 227 -2.81 -1.73 9.35
C LYS A 227 -1.66 -1.81 10.33
N LEU A 228 -0.92 -0.73 10.50
CA LEU A 228 0.08 -0.66 11.56
C LEU A 228 -0.32 0.45 12.53
N LYS A 229 -0.73 0.06 13.74
CA LYS A 229 -0.97 0.99 14.84
C LYS A 229 0.36 1.25 15.55
N LEU A 230 0.75 2.52 15.68
CA LEU A 230 1.94 2.92 16.41
C LEU A 230 1.61 4.03 17.41
N TRP A 231 2.30 4.01 18.55
CA TRP A 231 2.45 5.17 19.41
C TRP A 231 3.79 5.81 19.11
N VAL A 232 3.78 7.07 18.66
CA VAL A 232 4.97 7.74 18.12
C VAL A 232 5.20 9.10 18.74
N SER A 233 6.46 9.51 18.80
CA SER A 233 6.87 10.88 19.13
C SER A 233 8.13 11.25 18.35
N SER A 234 8.37 12.55 18.18
CA SER A 234 9.62 13.10 17.61
C SER A 234 10.41 13.83 18.69
N ASP A 235 11.75 13.79 18.60
CA ASP A 235 12.63 14.52 19.52
C ASP A 235 12.93 15.96 19.07
N ALA A 236 12.87 16.23 17.77
CA ALA A 236 13.29 17.51 17.17
C ALA A 236 12.31 18.08 16.13
N GLY A 237 11.31 17.31 15.69
CA GLY A 237 10.29 17.72 14.72
C GLY A 237 8.93 18.02 15.36
N ASP A 238 8.14 18.88 14.70
CA ASP A 238 6.72 19.10 15.01
C ASP A 238 5.79 18.22 14.12
N ASP A 239 6.38 17.30 13.37
CA ASP A 239 5.72 16.36 12.47
C ASP A 239 6.66 15.20 12.14
N MET A 240 6.12 14.15 11.50
CA MET A 240 6.86 12.92 11.19
C MET A 240 6.31 12.30 9.90
N ASP A 241 7.17 12.01 8.94
CA ASP A 241 6.88 11.13 7.80
C ASP A 241 7.35 9.71 8.13
N LEU A 242 6.40 8.77 8.14
CA LEU A 242 6.60 7.37 8.45
C LEU A 242 6.44 6.52 7.18
N PHE A 243 7.47 5.73 6.90
CA PHE A 243 7.50 4.78 5.79
C PHE A 243 7.52 3.36 6.33
N VAL A 244 6.57 2.53 5.88
CA VAL A 244 6.38 1.17 6.35
C VAL A 244 6.63 0.18 5.21
N GLY A 245 7.43 -0.85 5.49
CA GLY A 245 7.60 -2.01 4.63
C GLY A 245 7.25 -3.29 5.36
N VAL A 246 6.42 -4.13 4.75
CA VAL A 246 6.18 -5.51 5.17
C VAL A 246 6.98 -6.43 4.27
N HIS A 247 7.80 -7.29 4.86
CA HIS A 247 8.73 -8.17 4.17
C HIS A 247 8.46 -9.63 4.56
N LYS A 248 8.75 -10.53 3.63
CA LYS A 248 8.81 -11.98 3.88
C LYS A 248 10.27 -12.38 3.98
N LEU A 249 10.63 -13.08 5.05
CA LEU A 249 11.95 -13.68 5.22
C LEU A 249 11.85 -15.20 5.12
N ASP A 250 12.76 -15.82 4.38
CA ASP A 250 12.87 -17.26 4.29
C ASP A 250 13.37 -17.87 5.63
N ARG A 251 13.45 -19.21 5.70
CA ARG A 251 13.89 -19.93 6.91
C ARG A 251 15.33 -19.62 7.35
N ARG A 252 16.14 -19.00 6.48
CA ARG A 252 17.51 -18.56 6.74
C ARG A 252 17.59 -17.06 7.07
N GLY A 253 16.45 -16.36 7.10
CA GLY A 253 16.37 -14.93 7.36
C GLY A 253 16.64 -14.06 6.12
N ALA A 254 16.76 -14.64 4.92
CA ALA A 254 16.94 -13.86 3.69
C ALA A 254 15.59 -13.35 3.17
N GLU A 255 15.56 -12.13 2.65
CA GLU A 255 14.33 -11.56 2.09
C GLU A 255 13.87 -12.36 0.85
N VAL A 256 12.58 -12.65 0.81
CA VAL A 256 11.90 -13.24 -0.35
C VAL A 256 11.27 -12.11 -1.14
N HIS A 257 11.85 -11.82 -2.31
CA HIS A 257 11.35 -10.77 -3.17
C HIS A 257 10.10 -11.17 -3.95
N LEU A 258 9.27 -10.16 -4.24
CA LEU A 258 8.01 -10.26 -4.97
C LEU A 258 7.92 -9.12 -5.99
N PRO A 259 7.12 -9.24 -7.06
CA PRO A 259 6.82 -8.12 -7.93
C PRO A 259 6.17 -6.97 -7.15
N ASP A 260 6.64 -5.76 -7.41
CA ASP A 260 6.20 -4.54 -6.74
C ASP A 260 6.38 -3.33 -7.65
N PHE A 261 5.82 -2.19 -7.27
CA PHE A 261 5.77 -1.02 -8.12
C PHE A 261 7.17 -0.43 -8.32
N ASN A 262 7.55 0.07 -9.49
CA ASN A 262 6.87 -0.03 -10.79
C ASN A 262 7.64 -1.07 -11.63
N HIS A 263 7.11 -2.29 -11.74
CA HIS A 263 7.75 -3.43 -12.42
C HIS A 263 9.09 -3.88 -11.79
N THR A 264 9.28 -3.60 -10.51
CA THR A 264 10.46 -4.04 -9.76
C THR A 264 10.33 -5.52 -9.37
N GLU A 265 11.45 -6.23 -9.39
CA GLU A 265 11.49 -7.68 -9.08
C GLU A 265 12.03 -7.98 -7.67
N ASN A 266 12.68 -6.99 -7.06
CA ASN A 266 13.20 -7.00 -5.69
C ASN A 266 12.25 -6.31 -4.70
N GLY A 267 10.95 -6.43 -4.94
CA GLY A 267 9.91 -5.84 -4.12
C GLY A 267 9.66 -6.59 -2.82
N ARG A 268 8.66 -6.11 -2.08
CA ARG A 268 8.27 -6.64 -0.75
C ARG A 268 6.83 -7.13 -0.74
N VAL A 269 6.34 -7.52 0.45
CA VAL A 269 4.96 -7.99 0.62
C VAL A 269 3.97 -6.84 0.47
N ALA A 270 4.17 -5.78 1.26
CA ALA A 270 3.30 -4.61 1.24
C ALA A 270 4.01 -3.33 1.70
N SER A 271 3.43 -2.17 1.36
CA SER A 271 3.94 -0.85 1.73
C SER A 271 2.84 0.03 2.35
N GLY A 272 3.24 0.98 3.18
CA GLY A 272 2.36 1.97 3.79
C GLY A 272 3.10 3.26 4.13
N TRP A 273 2.36 4.37 4.22
CA TRP A 273 2.91 5.71 4.41
C TRP A 273 1.98 6.53 5.30
N LEU A 274 2.57 7.43 6.09
CA LEU A 274 1.81 8.42 6.84
C LEU A 274 2.67 9.64 7.20
N ARG A 275 2.17 10.84 6.86
CA ARG A 275 2.55 12.07 7.56
C ARG A 275 1.72 12.18 8.83
N VAL A 276 2.36 12.16 10.00
CA VAL A 276 1.70 12.02 11.30
C VAL A 276 0.73 13.16 11.59
N SER A 277 0.95 14.37 11.10
CA SER A 277 -0.04 15.45 11.20
C SER A 277 -1.35 15.16 10.47
N HIS A 278 -1.39 14.24 9.51
CA HIS A 278 -2.62 13.80 8.83
C HIS A 278 -3.32 12.61 9.52
N ARG A 279 -2.87 12.18 10.73
CA ARG A 279 -3.33 10.96 11.42
C ARG A 279 -4.82 10.89 11.79
N GLU A 280 -5.60 11.95 11.58
CA GLU A 280 -7.01 11.95 11.96
C GLU A 280 -7.81 10.95 11.12
N LEU A 281 -8.43 9.99 11.80
CA LEU A 281 -9.27 8.98 11.19
C LEU A 281 -10.66 9.51 10.85
N ASP A 282 -11.20 9.07 9.72
CA ASP A 282 -12.62 9.01 9.47
C ASP A 282 -13.15 7.74 10.16
N GLU A 283 -13.72 7.91 11.35
CA GLU A 283 -14.27 6.82 12.17
C GLU A 283 -15.40 6.04 11.49
N LYS A 284 -16.09 6.63 10.50
CA LYS A 284 -17.18 5.95 9.79
C LYS A 284 -16.66 5.05 8.67
N ARG A 285 -15.57 5.45 8.02
CA ARG A 285 -14.96 4.72 6.90
C ARG A 285 -13.86 3.76 7.35
N SER A 286 -13.20 4.07 8.46
CA SER A 286 -12.15 3.23 9.01
C SER A 286 -12.72 1.89 9.44
N THR A 287 -11.94 0.84 9.20
CA THR A 287 -12.23 -0.51 9.69
C THR A 287 -11.11 -0.96 10.61
N PRO A 288 -11.27 -2.05 11.37
CA PRO A 288 -10.18 -2.59 12.19
C PRO A 288 -8.91 -2.96 11.41
N PHE A 289 -8.94 -2.99 10.07
CA PHE A 289 -7.86 -3.47 9.22
C PHE A 289 -7.46 -2.52 8.09
N GLN A 290 -8.22 -1.45 7.88
CA GLN A 290 -7.93 -0.40 6.90
C GLN A 290 -8.34 0.94 7.53
N PRO A 291 -7.38 1.69 8.09
CA PRO A 291 -7.65 3.04 8.56
C PRO A 291 -7.97 3.94 7.36
N TRP A 292 -8.93 4.83 7.53
CA TRP A 292 -9.26 5.84 6.53
C TRP A 292 -8.93 7.21 7.10
N LEU A 293 -7.96 7.90 6.52
CA LEU A 293 -7.52 9.22 7.00
C LEU A 293 -8.33 10.32 6.34
N LYS A 294 -8.78 11.31 7.13
CA LYS A 294 -9.55 12.45 6.63
C LYS A 294 -8.70 13.35 5.73
N HIS A 295 -7.48 13.64 6.17
CA HIS A 295 -6.58 14.63 5.57
C HIS A 295 -7.16 16.05 5.49
N GLU A 296 -8.13 16.42 6.32
CA GLU A 296 -8.81 17.74 6.30
C GLU A 296 -8.06 18.84 7.09
N ARG A 297 -7.14 18.46 7.98
CA ARG A 297 -6.32 19.38 8.78
C ARG A 297 -5.00 18.75 9.23
N LEU A 298 -4.06 19.60 9.63
CA LEU A 298 -2.77 19.19 10.18
C LEU A 298 -2.79 19.22 11.71
N LEU A 299 -2.63 18.06 12.33
CA LEU A 299 -2.46 17.89 13.77
C LEU A 299 -0.97 17.85 14.13
N LYS A 300 -0.28 18.99 14.10
CA LYS A 300 1.14 19.07 14.47
C LYS A 300 1.42 18.54 15.89
N LEU A 301 2.64 18.07 16.11
CA LEU A 301 3.13 17.53 17.38
C LEU A 301 3.73 18.62 18.25
N LYS A 302 3.48 18.55 19.54
CA LYS A 302 4.28 19.28 20.55
C LYS A 302 5.54 18.47 20.88
N ALA A 303 6.58 19.16 21.35
CA ALA A 303 7.80 18.50 21.80
C ALA A 303 7.49 17.44 22.87
N GLY A 304 7.93 16.20 22.63
CA GLY A 304 7.70 15.05 23.52
C GLY A 304 6.26 14.50 23.55
N GLU A 305 5.35 15.01 22.71
CA GLU A 305 3.99 14.48 22.61
C GLU A 305 4.00 13.08 22.00
N ILE A 306 3.41 12.11 22.71
CA ILE A 306 3.20 10.76 22.22
C ILE A 306 1.79 10.66 21.67
N VAL A 307 1.65 10.33 20.39
CA VAL A 307 0.35 10.22 19.73
C VAL A 307 0.15 8.83 19.12
N PRO A 308 -1.08 8.29 19.15
CA PRO A 308 -1.42 7.10 18.38
C PRO A 308 -1.61 7.45 16.91
N VAL A 309 -1.15 6.59 16.03
CA VAL A 309 -1.38 6.65 14.58
C VAL A 309 -1.76 5.28 14.05
N GLU A 310 -2.60 5.24 13.01
CA GLU A 310 -2.89 4.02 12.26
C GLU A 310 -2.49 4.23 10.79
N ILE A 311 -1.54 3.44 10.33
CA ILE A 311 -0.97 3.52 8.98
C ILE A 311 -1.67 2.46 8.12
N GLU A 312 -2.27 2.88 7.00
CA GLU A 312 -2.79 1.94 6.00
C GLU A 312 -1.61 1.22 5.33
N ILE A 313 -1.56 -0.11 5.44
CA ILE A 313 -0.66 -0.94 4.65
C ILE A 313 -1.48 -1.53 3.51
N TRP A 314 -1.06 -1.24 2.28
CA TRP A 314 -1.87 -1.55 1.12
C TRP A 314 -2.05 -3.07 0.93
N PRO A 315 -3.20 -3.50 0.38
CA PRO A 315 -3.56 -4.92 0.35
C PRO A 315 -2.56 -5.81 -0.37
N SER A 316 -2.38 -7.01 0.18
CA SER A 316 -1.50 -8.03 -0.37
C SER A 316 -2.06 -9.44 -0.13
N SER A 317 -1.45 -10.44 -0.78
CA SER A 317 -1.76 -11.85 -0.58
C SER A 317 -0.48 -12.68 -0.63
N THR A 318 -0.10 -13.25 0.50
CA THR A 318 1.21 -13.92 0.66
C THR A 318 1.14 -15.10 1.62
N LEU A 319 1.66 -16.24 1.19
CA LEU A 319 1.88 -17.41 2.03
C LEU A 319 3.23 -17.28 2.76
N PHE A 320 3.22 -17.50 4.07
CA PHE A 320 4.41 -17.69 4.90
C PHE A 320 4.44 -19.14 5.34
N ARG A 321 5.44 -19.90 4.88
CA ARG A 321 5.63 -21.29 5.30
C ARG A 321 6.05 -21.36 6.75
N ALA A 322 5.82 -22.51 7.39
CA ALA A 322 6.38 -22.81 8.70
C ALA A 322 7.90 -22.52 8.73
N GLY A 323 8.33 -21.72 9.70
CA GLY A 323 9.70 -21.29 9.89
C GLY A 323 10.11 -20.03 9.11
N GLU A 324 9.29 -19.53 8.17
CA GLU A 324 9.45 -18.21 7.54
C GLU A 324 8.92 -17.11 8.47
N SER A 325 9.27 -15.85 8.17
CA SER A 325 8.91 -14.72 9.03
C SER A 325 8.28 -13.58 8.26
N VAL A 326 7.37 -12.86 8.91
CA VAL A 326 6.99 -11.50 8.53
C VAL A 326 7.87 -10.52 9.28
N GLN A 327 8.43 -9.54 8.57
CA GLN A 327 9.16 -8.41 9.15
C GLN A 327 8.45 -7.11 8.79
N VAL A 328 8.26 -6.24 9.78
CA VAL A 328 7.84 -4.85 9.59
C VAL A 328 9.05 -3.94 9.76
N THR A 329 9.30 -3.10 8.78
CA THR A 329 10.33 -2.05 8.81
C THR A 329 9.63 -0.69 8.88
N ILE A 330 10.06 0.17 9.80
CA ILE A 330 9.58 1.57 9.94
C ILE A 330 10.79 2.50 9.89
N GLN A 331 10.72 3.56 9.08
CA GLN A 331 11.83 4.50 8.87
C GLN A 331 11.34 5.86 8.36
N GLY A 332 12.26 6.82 8.19
CA GLY A 332 11.97 8.21 7.81
C GLY A 332 12.12 8.56 6.32
N SER A 333 12.36 7.57 5.46
CA SER A 333 12.45 7.77 4.00
C SER A 333 12.03 6.49 3.29
N GLU A 334 12.13 6.43 1.96
CA GLU A 334 11.84 5.19 1.22
C GLU A 334 12.66 4.01 1.74
N VAL A 335 11.97 2.90 2.04
CA VAL A 335 12.61 1.66 2.52
C VAL A 335 13.53 1.13 1.43
N PRO A 336 14.87 1.07 1.68
CA PRO A 336 15.86 0.81 0.66
C PRO A 336 15.61 -0.50 -0.06
N ARG A 337 15.98 -0.54 -1.34
CA ARG A 337 16.03 -1.77 -2.13
C ARG A 337 17.45 -1.89 -2.68
N PRO A 338 18.25 -2.90 -2.29
CA PRO A 338 19.67 -2.98 -2.62
C PRO A 338 20.02 -2.82 -4.12
N ALA A 339 19.13 -3.22 -5.04
CA ALA A 339 19.39 -3.13 -6.48
C ALA A 339 19.01 -1.78 -7.12
N LEU A 340 18.18 -0.94 -6.48
CA LEU A 340 17.83 0.39 -7.02
C LEU A 340 18.99 1.40 -6.89
N MET A 341 19.94 1.14 -5.99
CA MET A 341 21.17 1.95 -5.87
C MET A 341 22.21 1.66 -6.96
N ALA A 342 21.99 0.64 -7.80
CA ALA A 342 22.90 0.22 -8.87
C ALA A 342 22.39 0.56 -10.28
N LEU A 343 21.19 1.14 -10.40
CA LEU A 343 20.59 1.51 -11.68
C LEU A 343 20.85 2.99 -11.99
N SER A 344 21.01 3.33 -13.27
CA SER A 344 21.10 4.73 -13.71
C SER A 344 19.85 5.52 -13.32
N ALA A 345 19.98 6.84 -13.14
CA ALA A 345 18.87 7.75 -12.82
C ALA A 345 17.69 7.65 -13.82
N GLU A 346 17.94 7.16 -15.04
CA GLU A 346 16.93 6.92 -16.08
C GLU A 346 16.01 5.73 -15.77
N HIS A 347 16.47 4.73 -15.01
CA HIS A 347 15.67 3.56 -14.62
C HIS A 347 14.95 3.77 -13.28
N THR A 348 15.44 4.68 -12.43
CA THR A 348 14.74 5.07 -11.20
C THR A 348 13.54 5.99 -11.49
N ALA A 349 13.55 6.69 -12.64
CA ALA A 349 12.55 7.64 -13.16
C ALA A 349 11.07 7.18 -13.15
N ASN A 350 10.79 5.89 -12.96
CA ASN A 350 9.46 5.31 -13.14
C ASN A 350 8.77 4.87 -11.85
N ARG A 351 9.26 5.24 -10.67
CA ARG A 351 8.67 4.83 -9.38
C ARG A 351 8.38 6.04 -8.49
N TYR A 352 7.46 5.86 -7.54
CA TYR A 352 7.21 6.88 -6.53
C TYR A 352 8.45 7.17 -5.70
N GLU A 353 8.65 8.44 -5.37
CA GLU A 353 9.62 8.91 -4.38
C GLU A 353 9.03 10.05 -3.55
N HIS A 354 9.53 10.22 -2.34
CA HIS A 354 9.03 11.21 -1.38
C HIS A 354 10.21 12.04 -0.89
N THR A 355 10.57 13.08 -1.64
CA THR A 355 11.75 13.91 -1.38
C THR A 355 11.44 15.17 -0.57
N GLU A 356 10.17 15.57 -0.48
CA GLU A 356 9.68 16.74 0.26
C GLU A 356 9.23 16.33 1.69
N LEU A 357 10.20 15.90 2.49
CA LEU A 357 9.97 15.34 3.83
C LEU A 357 9.93 16.39 4.94
N VAL A 358 9.17 16.13 6.01
CA VAL A 358 9.14 16.96 7.23
C VAL A 358 10.08 16.48 8.34
N ASN A 359 10.78 15.37 8.10
CA ASN A 359 11.56 14.67 9.10
C ASN A 359 12.75 15.46 9.65
N ARG A 360 12.90 15.42 10.98
CA ARG A 360 14.01 16.02 11.73
C ARG A 360 14.35 15.15 12.93
N GLY A 361 15.64 14.92 13.15
CA GLY A 361 16.14 14.19 14.32
C GLY A 361 15.63 12.76 14.40
N ARG A 362 15.37 12.27 15.61
CA ARG A 362 14.96 10.89 15.86
C ARG A 362 13.47 10.77 16.00
N HIS A 363 12.95 9.71 15.39
CA HIS A 363 11.61 9.22 15.66
C HIS A 363 11.68 8.14 16.74
N VAL A 364 10.66 8.10 17.61
CA VAL A 364 10.54 7.12 18.69
C VAL A 364 9.23 6.36 18.51
N ILE A 365 9.30 5.03 18.57
CA ILE A 365 8.15 4.14 18.59
C ILE A 365 8.03 3.56 20.00
N HIS A 366 6.88 3.78 20.63
CA HIS A 366 6.56 3.31 21.98
C HIS A 366 5.77 2.00 21.92
N CYS A 367 6.09 1.05 22.78
CA CYS A 367 5.57 -0.32 22.74
C CYS A 367 5.35 -0.87 24.16
N GLY A 368 4.28 -1.64 24.35
CA GLY A 368 3.97 -2.29 25.62
C GLY A 368 3.53 -1.31 26.72
N GLY A 369 3.07 -1.86 27.85
CA GLY A 369 2.38 -1.07 28.86
C GLY A 369 1.08 -0.51 28.29
N GLU A 370 0.93 0.82 28.28
CA GLU A 370 -0.22 1.52 27.71
C GLU A 370 -0.13 1.71 26.19
N HIS A 371 1.06 1.51 25.60
CA HIS A 371 1.32 1.74 24.18
C HIS A 371 1.17 0.45 23.37
N ASP A 372 -0.05 0.16 22.95
CA ASP A 372 -0.43 -1.06 22.24
C ASP A 372 -0.04 -1.06 20.75
N SER A 373 1.18 -0.61 20.39
CA SER A 373 1.66 -0.66 18.99
C SER A 373 1.63 -2.08 18.44
N HIS A 374 0.97 -2.29 17.29
CA HIS A 374 0.78 -3.60 16.66
C HIS A 374 0.57 -3.51 15.15
N LEU A 375 0.96 -4.58 14.45
CA LEU A 375 0.48 -4.90 13.10
C LEU A 375 -0.87 -5.62 13.19
#